data_AF-A0A094KM60-F1
#
_entry.id   AF-A0A094KM60-F1
#
_cell.length_a   1.000
_cell.length_b   1.000
_cell.length_c   1.000
_cell.angle_alpha   90.00
_cell.angle_beta   90.00
_cell.angle_gamma   90.00
#
_symmetry.space_group_name_H-M   'P 1'
#
loop_
_entity.id
_entity.type
_entity.pdbx_description
1 polymer ?
#
loop_
_entity_poly.entity_id
_entity_poly.type
_entity_poly.pdbx_seq_one_letter_code
_entity_poly.pdbx_strand_id
1 'polypeptide(L)'
;YLNKFYAVESDPSQLGWKINAESTAEKLRKMQQFFGLKVTGKPDTETLEMMKKPRCGVPDVGLYGVTLPGWKKKKLTYRIVNHTPDMSKEDVDKAIQKAFTVWSTVTPLIFTRIHEGIADIMIAFGTKAHGHCPRYFDGPLGVLAHAFPPGNGFGGDVHFDEDEDWTTGSAGFNLFLVAAHEFGHALGLSHSQDQRALMFPNYAYISPSEFPLSLDDISGIQSIYG
;
A
#
# COMPACT_ATOMS: atom_id res chain seq x y z
N TYR A 1 -1.72 15.08 6.32
CA TYR A 1 -1.30 14.70 4.96
C TYR A 1 0.21 14.77 4.75
N LEU A 2 0.82 15.96 4.54
CA LEU A 2 2.23 16.07 4.14
C LEU A 2 3.24 15.45 5.12
N ASN A 3 2.99 15.51 6.43
CA ASN A 3 3.87 14.86 7.40
C ASN A 3 3.73 13.32 7.39
N LYS A 4 2.60 12.79 6.92
CA LYS A 4 2.34 11.35 6.86
C LYS A 4 2.94 10.74 5.58
N PHE A 5 2.78 11.41 4.44
CA PHE A 5 3.17 10.86 3.13
C PHE A 5 4.41 11.50 2.50
N TYR A 6 4.82 12.68 2.96
CA TYR A 6 5.90 13.49 2.37
C TYR A 6 6.94 13.97 3.38
N ALA A 7 7.05 13.30 4.52
CA ALA A 7 8.19 13.46 5.43
C ALA A 7 9.23 12.39 5.12
N VAL A 8 10.50 12.80 5.05
CA VAL A 8 11.61 11.83 5.10
C VAL A 8 11.64 11.28 6.52
N GLU A 9 11.20 10.04 6.71
CA GLU A 9 11.43 9.34 7.99
C GLU A 9 12.95 9.26 8.22
N SER A 10 13.40 9.81 9.35
CA SER A 10 14.79 9.74 9.76
C SER A 10 15.17 8.29 10.06
N ASP A 11 16.22 7.78 9.43
CA ASP A 11 16.88 6.55 9.82
C ASP A 11 17.44 6.70 11.25
N PRO A 12 16.93 5.95 12.25
CA PRO A 12 17.41 6.03 13.63
C PRO A 12 18.89 5.65 13.77
N SER A 13 19.48 4.97 12.77
CA SER A 13 20.89 4.58 12.78
C SER A 13 21.85 5.67 12.31
N GLN A 14 21.34 6.75 11.71
CA GLN A 14 22.16 7.89 11.27
C GLN A 14 22.19 9.00 12.31
N LEU A 15 22.88 8.72 13.42
CA LEU A 15 23.18 9.69 14.47
C LEU A 15 24.12 10.78 13.93
N GLY A 16 23.60 11.93 13.50
CA GLY A 16 24.42 13.14 13.33
C GLY A 16 24.11 14.08 12.15
N TRP A 17 23.16 13.77 11.27
CA TRP A 17 22.81 14.69 10.18
C TRP A 17 21.71 15.65 10.64
N LYS A 18 22.03 16.95 10.74
CA LYS A 18 21.03 18.02 10.87
C LYS A 18 20.13 17.99 9.63
N ILE A 19 18.97 17.33 9.73
CA ILE A 19 17.96 17.39 8.68
C ILE A 19 17.40 18.82 8.71
N ASN A 20 17.72 19.62 7.68
CA ASN A 20 16.96 20.85 7.43
C ASN A 20 15.50 20.42 7.24
N ALA A 21 14.63 20.81 8.17
CA ALA A 21 13.21 20.50 8.07
C ALA A 21 12.67 21.14 6.79
N GLU A 22 12.35 20.32 5.79
CA GLU A 22 11.76 20.79 4.54
C GLU A 22 10.52 21.62 4.84
N SER A 23 10.45 22.79 4.21
CA SER A 23 9.32 23.69 4.35
C SER A 23 8.04 23.03 3.84
N THR A 24 6.90 23.44 4.37
CA THR A 24 5.58 22.98 3.88
C THR A 24 5.42 23.21 2.38
N ALA A 25 5.96 24.33 1.85
CA ALA A 25 5.91 24.65 0.44
C ALA A 25 6.71 23.66 -0.42
N GLU A 26 7.87 23.18 0.04
CA GLU A 26 8.66 22.17 -0.66
C GLU A 26 7.95 20.81 -0.68
N LYS A 27 7.39 20.38 0.45
CA LYS A 27 6.58 19.17 0.52
C LYS A 27 5.35 19.23 -0.40
N LEU A 28 4.70 20.40 -0.48
CA LEU A 28 3.60 20.63 -1.42
C LEU A 28 4.06 20.50 -2.87
N ARG A 29 5.21 21.07 -3.24
CA ARG A 29 5.72 20.94 -4.61
C ARG A 29 6.01 19.49 -4.99
N LYS A 30 6.60 18.72 -4.07
CA LYS A 30 6.83 17.27 -4.28
C LYS A 30 5.53 16.50 -4.45
N MET A 31 4.54 16.77 -3.59
CA MET A 31 3.22 16.15 -3.71
C MET A 31 2.54 16.51 -5.03
N GLN A 32 2.53 17.79 -5.40
CA GLN A 32 1.96 18.24 -6.67
C GLN A 32 2.65 17.58 -7.86
N GLN A 33 3.98 17.51 -7.85
CA GLN A 33 4.75 16.82 -8.88
C GLN A 33 4.41 15.33 -8.96
N PHE A 34 4.35 14.64 -7.82
CA PHE A 34 4.03 13.22 -7.74
C PHE A 34 2.65 12.91 -8.35
N PHE A 35 1.65 13.74 -8.02
CA PHE A 35 0.28 13.57 -8.50
C PHE A 35 0.02 14.16 -9.90
N GLY A 36 1.04 14.73 -10.56
CA GLY A 36 0.90 15.37 -11.87
C GLY A 36 0.10 16.68 -11.86
N LEU A 37 -0.03 17.33 -10.69
CA LEU A 37 -0.69 18.62 -10.52
C LEU A 37 0.22 19.79 -10.92
N LYS A 38 -0.37 20.97 -11.09
CA LYS A 38 0.41 22.20 -11.26
C LYS A 38 1.26 22.46 -10.01
N VAL A 39 2.58 22.54 -10.19
CA VAL A 39 3.53 22.76 -9.09
C VAL A 39 3.51 24.23 -8.66
N THR A 40 2.66 24.58 -7.70
CA THR A 40 2.50 25.93 -7.14
C THR A 40 3.19 26.11 -5.79
N GLY A 41 3.42 25.02 -5.05
CA GLY A 41 3.85 25.04 -3.65
C GLY A 41 2.80 25.62 -2.70
N LYS A 42 1.55 25.70 -3.14
CA LYS A 42 0.40 26.24 -2.39
C LYS A 42 -0.72 25.19 -2.34
N PRO A 43 -1.55 25.18 -1.28
CA PRO A 43 -2.71 24.29 -1.19
C PRO A 43 -3.86 24.83 -2.05
N ASP A 44 -3.69 24.81 -3.36
CA ASP A 44 -4.76 25.15 -4.31
C ASP A 44 -5.88 24.10 -4.28
N THR A 45 -7.03 24.44 -4.89
CA THR A 45 -8.23 23.61 -4.85
C THR A 45 -7.96 22.19 -5.33
N GLU A 46 -7.25 22.02 -6.46
CA GLU A 46 -6.90 20.68 -6.98
C GLU A 46 -6.02 19.89 -6.02
N THR A 47 -5.03 20.54 -5.39
CA THR A 47 -4.18 19.92 -4.36
C THR A 47 -5.02 19.45 -3.17
N LEU A 48 -5.93 20.28 -2.68
CA LEU A 48 -6.78 19.95 -1.53
C LEU A 48 -7.76 18.82 -1.84
N GLU A 49 -8.36 18.81 -3.03
CA GLU A 49 -9.23 17.71 -3.47
C GLU A 49 -8.45 16.40 -3.60
N MET A 50 -7.21 16.44 -4.11
CA MET A 50 -6.35 15.26 -4.16
C MET A 50 -5.99 14.72 -2.76
N MET A 51 -5.80 15.60 -1.77
CA MET A 51 -5.50 15.21 -0.39
C MET A 51 -6.67 14.56 0.37
N LYS A 52 -7.92 14.79 -0.07
CA LYS A 52 -9.13 14.25 0.56
C LYS A 52 -9.50 12.85 0.07
N LYS A 53 -8.95 12.42 -1.06
CA LYS A 53 -9.24 11.10 -1.63
C LYS A 53 -8.74 10.00 -0.69
N PRO A 54 -9.56 8.97 -0.41
CA PRO A 54 -9.09 7.78 0.29
C PRO A 54 -7.93 7.13 -0.45
N ARG A 55 -6.96 6.59 0.28
CA ARG A 55 -5.67 6.18 -0.28
C ARG A 55 -4.94 5.16 0.58
N CYS A 56 -3.86 4.61 0.03
CA CYS A 56 -2.88 3.82 0.76
C CYS A 56 -2.12 4.67 1.80
N GLY A 57 -1.82 4.04 2.94
CA GLY A 57 -1.13 4.58 4.10
C GLY A 57 0.40 4.64 3.99
N VAL A 58 0.98 4.02 2.96
CA VAL A 58 2.42 4.02 2.71
C VAL A 58 2.90 5.41 2.25
N PRO A 59 4.07 5.91 2.71
CA PRO A 59 4.60 7.20 2.25
C PRO A 59 4.92 7.24 0.74
N ASP A 60 4.69 8.39 0.10
CA ASP A 60 4.95 8.59 -1.34
C ASP A 60 6.43 8.90 -1.64
N VAL A 61 7.17 9.39 -0.64
CA VAL A 61 8.60 9.74 -0.74
C VAL A 61 9.36 9.26 0.50
N GLY A 62 10.66 8.96 0.35
CA GLY A 62 11.54 8.47 1.42
C GLY A 62 12.30 7.21 1.00
N LEU A 63 12.78 6.40 1.95
CA LEU A 63 13.38 5.07 1.71
C LEU A 63 12.49 4.17 0.84
N TYR A 64 11.18 4.46 0.79
CA TYR A 64 10.15 3.77 0.02
C TYR A 64 9.85 4.39 -1.35
N GLY A 65 10.48 5.51 -1.73
CA GLY A 65 10.34 6.14 -3.05
C GLY A 65 11.23 5.52 -4.14
N VAL A 66 11.91 4.43 -3.81
CA VAL A 66 12.69 3.59 -4.72
C VAL A 66 12.21 2.15 -4.58
N THR A 67 12.12 1.42 -5.69
CA THR A 67 11.85 -0.01 -5.69
C THR A 67 12.83 -0.71 -4.74
N LEU A 68 12.30 -1.38 -3.71
CA LEU A 68 13.11 -2.01 -2.67
C LEU A 68 13.54 -3.42 -3.10
N PRO A 69 14.61 -3.97 -2.51
CA PRO A 69 14.99 -5.36 -2.77
C PRO A 69 13.80 -6.28 -2.49
N GLY A 70 13.44 -7.08 -3.50
CA GLY A 70 12.39 -8.08 -3.35
C GLY A 70 12.76 -9.20 -2.38
N TRP A 71 11.82 -10.10 -2.15
CA TRP A 71 12.08 -11.35 -1.45
C TRP A 71 13.15 -12.17 -2.19
N LYS A 72 14.17 -12.63 -1.46
CA LYS A 72 15.22 -13.51 -2.01
C LYS A 72 14.71 -14.90 -2.40
N LYS A 73 13.58 -15.31 -1.83
CA LYS A 73 12.94 -16.61 -2.08
C LYS A 73 11.71 -16.43 -2.95
N LYS A 74 11.43 -17.44 -3.79
CA LYS A 74 10.28 -17.44 -4.70
C LYS A 74 9.01 -18.02 -4.08
N LYS A 75 9.15 -18.88 -3.07
CA LYS A 75 8.02 -19.48 -2.36
C LYS A 75 7.76 -18.64 -1.11
N LEU A 76 6.68 -17.90 -1.14
CA LEU A 76 6.23 -17.03 -0.06
C LEU A 76 5.01 -17.65 0.61
N THR A 77 4.97 -17.59 1.93
CA THR A 77 3.77 -17.96 2.70
C THR A 77 2.99 -16.72 3.09
N TYR A 78 1.67 -16.83 3.12
CA TYR A 78 0.81 -15.79 3.70
C TYR A 78 -0.16 -16.40 4.70
N ARG A 79 -0.61 -15.58 5.64
CA ARG A 79 -1.62 -15.98 6.63
C ARG A 79 -2.60 -14.84 6.87
N ILE A 80 -3.89 -15.17 6.79
CA ILE A 80 -4.96 -14.29 7.22
C ILE A 80 -5.14 -14.49 8.73
N VAL A 81 -4.83 -13.45 9.51
CA VAL A 81 -4.82 -13.47 10.98
C VAL A 81 -6.23 -13.40 11.54
N ASN A 82 -7.04 -12.52 10.98
CA ASN A 82 -8.45 -12.30 11.29
C ASN A 82 -9.21 -11.88 10.03
N HIS A 83 -10.53 -11.77 10.14
CA HIS A 83 -11.44 -11.42 9.06
C HIS A 83 -12.31 -10.24 9.49
N THR A 84 -12.59 -9.33 8.56
CA THR A 84 -13.61 -8.29 8.73
C THR A 84 -15.01 -8.92 8.90
N PRO A 85 -15.88 -8.36 9.77
CA PRO A 85 -17.27 -8.78 9.88
C PRO A 85 -18.15 -8.27 8.72
N ASP A 86 -17.66 -7.36 7.87
CA ASP A 86 -18.43 -6.74 6.78
C ASP A 86 -18.71 -7.73 5.63
N MET A 87 -17.87 -8.76 5.52
CA MET A 87 -17.88 -9.75 4.46
C MET A 87 -17.89 -11.17 5.03
N SER A 88 -18.39 -12.13 4.24
CA SER A 88 -18.22 -13.55 4.59
C SER A 88 -16.72 -13.90 4.59
N LYS A 89 -16.32 -14.85 5.43
CA LYS A 89 -14.92 -15.32 5.47
C LYS A 89 -14.49 -15.87 4.12
N GLU A 90 -15.40 -16.54 3.43
CA GLU A 90 -15.20 -17.07 2.08
C GLU A 90 -14.93 -15.96 1.06
N ASP A 91 -15.62 -14.83 1.15
CA ASP A 91 -15.42 -13.72 0.21
C ASP A 91 -14.13 -12.97 0.50
N VAL A 92 -13.76 -12.79 1.77
CA VAL A 92 -12.43 -12.27 2.16
C VAL A 92 -11.33 -13.19 1.63
N ASP A 93 -11.43 -14.49 1.90
CA ASP A 93 -10.45 -15.48 1.45
C ASP A 93 -10.28 -15.46 -0.08
N LYS A 94 -11.39 -15.38 -0.83
CA LYS A 94 -11.37 -15.25 -2.30
C LYS A 94 -10.73 -13.94 -2.75
N ALA A 95 -11.05 -12.82 -2.12
CA ALA A 95 -10.48 -11.52 -2.47
C ALA A 95 -8.96 -11.52 -2.29
N ILE A 96 -8.47 -12.01 -1.15
CA ILE A 96 -7.05 -12.15 -0.85
C ILE A 96 -6.36 -13.12 -1.82
N GLN A 97 -6.94 -14.29 -2.08
CA GLN A 97 -6.38 -15.25 -3.04
C GLN A 97 -6.29 -14.67 -4.45
N LYS A 98 -7.33 -13.95 -4.89
CA LYS A 98 -7.36 -13.29 -6.20
C LYS A 98 -6.30 -12.19 -6.28
N ALA A 99 -6.09 -11.41 -5.22
CA ALA A 99 -5.04 -10.40 -5.14
C ALA A 99 -3.63 -11.00 -5.26
N PHE A 100 -3.34 -12.16 -4.64
CA PHE A 100 -2.07 -12.86 -4.87
C PHE A 100 -1.95 -13.42 -6.30
N THR A 101 -3.06 -13.85 -6.89
CA THR A 101 -3.07 -14.37 -8.26
C THR A 101 -2.60 -13.31 -9.25
N VAL A 102 -3.06 -12.05 -9.10
CA VAL A 102 -2.63 -10.90 -9.91
C VAL A 102 -1.10 -10.83 -10.04
N TRP A 103 -0.39 -10.91 -8.91
CA TRP A 103 1.07 -10.83 -8.91
C TRP A 103 1.76 -12.13 -9.36
N SER A 104 1.21 -13.30 -9.00
CA SER A 104 1.77 -14.59 -9.44
C SER A 104 1.67 -14.83 -10.94
N THR A 105 0.74 -14.17 -11.64
CA THR A 105 0.60 -14.26 -13.10
C THR A 105 1.75 -13.55 -13.83
N VAL A 106 2.38 -12.55 -13.21
CA VAL A 106 3.42 -11.71 -13.84
C VAL A 106 4.78 -11.81 -13.17
N THR A 107 4.94 -12.73 -12.21
CA THR A 107 6.20 -12.99 -11.49
C THR A 107 6.43 -14.50 -11.36
N PRO A 108 7.67 -14.95 -11.10
CA PRO A 108 7.95 -16.36 -10.78
C PRO A 108 7.63 -16.73 -9.32
N LEU A 109 6.91 -15.88 -8.58
CA LEU A 109 6.58 -16.08 -7.18
C LEU A 109 5.42 -17.07 -7.01
N ILE A 110 5.48 -17.84 -5.93
CA ILE A 110 4.47 -18.81 -5.54
C ILE A 110 4.01 -18.45 -4.13
N PHE A 111 2.70 -18.22 -3.99
CA PHE A 111 2.08 -17.86 -2.72
C PHE A 111 1.32 -19.06 -2.14
N THR A 112 1.67 -19.44 -0.91
CA THR A 112 1.04 -20.56 -0.20
C THR A 112 0.39 -20.07 1.08
N ARG A 113 -0.91 -20.29 1.23
CA ARG A 113 -1.60 -20.00 2.49
C ARG A 113 -1.16 -20.98 3.57
N ILE A 114 -0.84 -20.45 4.75
CA ILE A 114 -0.71 -21.23 5.98
C ILE A 114 -1.77 -20.77 6.98
N HIS A 115 -2.15 -21.67 7.90
CA HIS A 115 -3.24 -21.42 8.85
C HIS A 115 -2.75 -21.27 10.30
N GLU A 116 -1.49 -21.61 10.55
CA GLU A 116 -0.83 -21.55 11.85
C GLU A 116 0.61 -21.06 11.69
N GLY A 117 1.22 -20.58 12.79
CA GLY A 117 2.58 -20.05 12.79
C GLY A 117 2.71 -18.67 12.16
N ILE A 118 3.95 -18.29 11.85
CA ILE A 118 4.31 -16.99 11.28
C ILE A 118 4.58 -17.18 9.79
N ALA A 119 3.90 -16.39 8.95
CA ALA A 119 4.07 -16.38 7.50
C ALA A 119 5.06 -15.28 7.07
N ASP A 120 5.42 -15.26 5.79
CA ASP A 120 6.17 -14.14 5.22
C ASP A 120 5.33 -12.86 5.09
N ILE A 121 4.02 -13.03 4.87
CA ILE A 121 3.06 -11.95 4.74
C ILE A 121 1.91 -12.23 5.70
N MET A 122 1.88 -11.53 6.83
CA MET A 122 0.74 -11.57 7.76
C MET A 122 -0.29 -10.53 7.34
N ILE A 123 -1.54 -10.97 7.20
CA ILE A 123 -2.66 -10.14 6.78
C ILE A 123 -3.61 -9.97 7.94
N ALA A 124 -3.83 -8.73 8.38
CA ALA A 124 -4.71 -8.45 9.50
C ALA A 124 -5.61 -7.24 9.24
N PHE A 125 -6.76 -7.24 9.88
CA PHE A 125 -7.67 -6.09 9.95
C PHE A 125 -7.60 -5.49 11.36
N GLY A 126 -7.57 -4.18 11.46
CA GLY A 126 -7.52 -3.51 12.77
C GLY A 126 -7.93 -2.05 12.68
N THR A 127 -8.29 -1.46 13.81
CA THR A 127 -8.70 -0.06 13.89
C THR A 127 -7.64 0.77 14.59
N LYS A 128 -7.47 2.02 14.17
CA LYS A 128 -6.57 3.02 14.81
C LYS A 128 -5.22 2.42 15.21
N ALA A 129 -4.94 2.32 16.50
CA ALA A 129 -3.78 1.60 17.03
C ALA A 129 -4.06 0.10 17.08
N HIS A 130 -3.33 -0.68 16.27
CA HIS A 130 -3.57 -2.11 16.09
C HIS A 130 -2.29 -2.94 16.31
N GLY A 131 -2.38 -3.91 17.21
CA GLY A 131 -1.26 -4.78 17.59
C GLY A 131 -0.05 -4.00 18.09
N HIS A 132 1.14 -4.39 17.63
CA HIS A 132 2.39 -3.65 17.85
C HIS A 132 2.81 -2.81 16.63
N CYS A 133 1.88 -2.56 15.70
CA CYS A 133 2.18 -1.81 14.49
C CYS A 133 2.49 -0.35 14.84
N PRO A 134 3.62 0.22 14.36
CA PRO A 134 3.99 1.60 14.64
C PRO A 134 3.15 2.62 13.84
N ARG A 135 2.32 2.17 12.89
CA ARG A 135 1.51 3.01 12.02
C ARG A 135 0.05 2.89 12.42
N TYR A 136 -0.56 4.02 12.78
CA TYR A 136 -1.96 4.06 13.19
C TYR A 136 -2.87 4.42 12.03
N PHE A 137 -4.03 3.77 11.98
CA PHE A 137 -5.13 4.14 11.12
C PHE A 137 -5.86 5.40 11.63
N ASP A 138 -6.61 6.06 10.75
CA ASP A 138 -7.29 7.33 11.02
C ASP A 138 -8.80 7.23 11.22
N GLY A 139 -9.38 6.02 11.13
CA GLY A 139 -10.81 5.83 11.16
C GLY A 139 -11.41 5.88 9.75
N PRO A 140 -12.73 6.07 9.60
CA PRO A 140 -13.37 5.96 8.29
C PRO A 140 -12.83 6.98 7.27
N LEU A 141 -12.68 6.53 6.03
CA LEU A 141 -12.03 7.21 4.91
C LEU A 141 -10.54 7.50 5.16
N GLY A 142 -9.90 8.26 4.27
CA GLY A 142 -8.50 8.62 4.47
C GLY A 142 -7.58 7.45 4.16
N VAL A 143 -7.05 6.75 5.18
CA VAL A 143 -6.14 5.61 4.97
C VAL A 143 -6.86 4.28 5.04
N LEU A 144 -6.95 3.62 3.89
CA LEU A 144 -7.67 2.35 3.76
C LEU A 144 -6.87 1.15 4.29
N ALA A 145 -5.56 1.16 4.04
CA ALA A 145 -4.67 0.06 4.34
C ALA A 145 -3.22 0.55 4.30
N HIS A 146 -2.30 -0.30 4.76
CA HIS A 146 -0.88 -0.14 4.55
C HIS A 146 -0.16 -1.48 4.52
N ALA A 147 1.05 -1.47 3.98
CA ALA A 147 1.95 -2.60 4.02
C ALA A 147 3.38 -2.20 4.35
N PHE A 148 4.17 -3.20 4.69
CA PHE A 148 5.61 -3.10 4.89
C PHE A 148 6.35 -3.80 3.75
N PRO A 149 7.53 -3.31 3.36
CA PRO A 149 8.33 -3.93 2.31
C PRO A 149 8.79 -5.35 2.70
N PRO A 150 9.30 -6.15 1.75
CA PRO A 150 9.97 -7.43 2.06
C PRO A 150 11.00 -7.29 3.18
N GLY A 151 10.95 -8.16 4.19
CA GLY A 151 11.88 -8.07 5.32
C GLY A 151 11.59 -9.01 6.47
N ASN A 152 12.28 -8.81 7.58
CA ASN A 152 12.05 -9.54 8.84
C ASN A 152 11.09 -8.77 9.74
N GLY A 153 10.49 -9.46 10.72
CA GLY A 153 9.57 -8.83 11.67
C GLY A 153 8.28 -8.45 10.96
N PHE A 154 7.95 -7.15 10.92
CA PHE A 154 6.80 -6.63 10.17
C PHE A 154 7.00 -6.66 8.65
N GLY A 155 8.21 -6.94 8.15
CA GLY A 155 8.47 -6.92 6.71
C GLY A 155 7.57 -7.90 5.97
N GLY A 156 6.82 -7.40 4.98
CA GLY A 156 5.80 -8.14 4.23
C GLY A 156 4.39 -8.02 4.78
N ASP A 157 4.20 -7.61 6.03
CA ASP A 157 2.89 -7.56 6.64
C ASP A 157 2.00 -6.49 6.00
N VAL A 158 0.71 -6.80 5.94
CA VAL A 158 -0.33 -5.99 5.32
C VAL A 158 -1.46 -5.83 6.31
N HIS A 159 -1.85 -4.59 6.60
CA HIS A 159 -2.99 -4.31 7.45
C HIS A 159 -4.04 -3.47 6.73
N PHE A 160 -5.30 -3.81 6.97
CA PHE A 160 -6.48 -3.11 6.48
C PHE A 160 -7.15 -2.36 7.64
N ASP A 161 -7.60 -1.13 7.40
CA ASP A 161 -8.36 -0.38 8.40
C ASP A 161 -9.76 -0.96 8.51
N GLU A 162 -10.09 -1.51 9.68
CA GLU A 162 -11.40 -2.10 9.97
C GLU A 162 -12.46 -1.04 10.29
N ASP A 163 -12.08 0.24 10.38
CA ASP A 163 -13.06 1.34 10.45
C ASP A 163 -13.67 1.67 9.06
N GLU A 164 -13.21 0.99 7.99
CA GLU A 164 -13.71 1.14 6.61
C GLU A 164 -14.74 0.09 6.22
N ASP A 165 -15.68 0.44 5.33
CA ASP A 165 -16.71 -0.48 4.81
C ASP A 165 -16.14 -1.38 3.70
N TRP A 166 -15.77 -2.62 4.05
CA TRP A 166 -15.16 -3.58 3.12
C TRP A 166 -16.22 -4.33 2.31
N THR A 167 -16.07 -4.32 0.99
CA THR A 167 -17.04 -4.99 0.09
C THR A 167 -16.37 -5.75 -1.06
N THR A 168 -17.15 -6.61 -1.72
CA THR A 168 -16.75 -7.27 -2.98
C THR A 168 -17.01 -6.42 -4.22
N GLY A 169 -17.76 -5.33 -4.08
CA GLY A 169 -18.26 -4.48 -5.16
C GLY A 169 -17.80 -3.03 -5.01
N SER A 170 -18.68 -2.11 -5.42
CA SER A 170 -18.42 -0.65 -5.41
C SER A 170 -19.23 0.11 -4.35
N ALA A 171 -19.94 -0.60 -3.46
CA ALA A 171 -20.78 0.03 -2.43
C ALA A 171 -19.93 0.64 -1.30
N GLY A 172 -18.81 -0.02 -0.99
CA GLY A 172 -17.74 0.48 -0.12
C GLY A 172 -16.39 0.31 -0.80
N PHE A 173 -15.35 0.01 -0.02
CA PHE A 173 -14.01 -0.23 -0.55
C PHE A 173 -13.85 -1.68 -0.99
N ASN A 174 -13.43 -1.87 -2.24
CA ASN A 174 -13.23 -3.20 -2.79
C ASN A 174 -11.98 -3.86 -2.19
N LEU A 175 -12.16 -4.86 -1.32
CA LEU A 175 -11.05 -5.51 -0.62
C LEU A 175 -10.03 -6.13 -1.59
N PHE A 176 -10.47 -6.69 -2.72
CA PHE A 176 -9.56 -7.26 -3.72
C PHE A 176 -8.62 -6.21 -4.32
N LEU A 177 -9.14 -5.03 -4.68
CA LEU A 177 -8.31 -3.96 -5.26
C LEU A 177 -7.29 -3.42 -4.27
N VAL A 178 -7.74 -3.14 -3.04
CA VAL A 178 -6.85 -2.62 -1.99
C VAL A 178 -5.81 -3.68 -1.62
N ALA A 179 -6.21 -4.95 -1.45
CA ALA A 179 -5.26 -6.02 -1.17
C ALA A 179 -4.24 -6.20 -2.30
N ALA A 180 -4.66 -6.12 -3.57
CA ALA A 180 -3.74 -6.24 -4.69
C ALA A 180 -2.70 -5.10 -4.67
N HIS A 181 -3.11 -3.86 -4.35
CA HIS A 181 -2.21 -2.73 -4.17
C HIS A 181 -1.21 -2.97 -3.03
N GLU A 182 -1.70 -3.29 -1.82
CA GLU A 182 -0.83 -3.49 -0.66
C GLU A 182 0.13 -4.67 -0.82
N PHE A 183 -0.27 -5.70 -1.57
CA PHE A 183 0.64 -6.80 -1.90
C PHE A 183 1.77 -6.37 -2.83
N GLY A 184 1.56 -5.37 -3.69
CA GLY A 184 2.66 -4.78 -4.45
C GLY A 184 3.75 -4.22 -3.52
N HIS A 185 3.35 -3.50 -2.47
CA HIS A 185 4.27 -3.03 -1.42
C HIS A 185 4.94 -4.17 -0.66
N ALA A 186 4.18 -5.18 -0.24
CA ALA A 186 4.71 -6.38 0.41
C ALA A 186 5.70 -7.15 -0.46
N LEU A 187 5.68 -6.92 -1.78
CA LEU A 187 6.61 -7.47 -2.77
C LEU A 187 7.74 -6.51 -3.16
N GLY A 188 7.75 -5.27 -2.65
CA GLY A 188 8.85 -4.31 -2.80
C GLY A 188 8.58 -3.16 -3.79
N LEU A 189 7.35 -3.05 -4.33
CA LEU A 189 6.97 -1.90 -5.14
C LEU A 189 6.75 -0.65 -4.30
N SER A 190 7.11 0.48 -4.89
CA SER A 190 6.74 1.81 -4.43
C SER A 190 5.43 2.25 -5.10
N HIS A 191 4.86 3.36 -4.63
CA HIS A 191 3.76 3.97 -5.36
C HIS A 191 4.16 4.43 -6.76
N SER A 192 3.22 4.31 -7.70
CA SER A 192 3.33 4.83 -9.06
C SER A 192 2.82 6.26 -9.17
N GLN A 193 3.34 6.99 -10.15
CA GLN A 193 2.82 8.30 -10.57
C GLN A 193 1.79 8.18 -11.71
N ASP A 194 1.66 7.02 -12.36
CA ASP A 194 0.60 6.78 -13.36
C ASP A 194 -0.73 6.54 -12.64
N GLN A 195 -1.70 7.44 -12.85
CA GLN A 195 -3.03 7.37 -12.23
C GLN A 195 -3.84 6.12 -12.63
N ARG A 196 -3.40 5.39 -13.66
CA ARG A 196 -4.01 4.14 -14.12
C ARG A 196 -3.34 2.90 -13.55
N ALA A 197 -2.21 3.07 -12.86
CA ALA A 197 -1.50 1.96 -12.23
C ALA A 197 -2.23 1.50 -10.97
N LEU A 198 -2.20 0.19 -10.71
CA LEU A 198 -2.69 -0.36 -9.45
C LEU A 198 -1.94 0.26 -8.28
N MET A 199 -0.62 0.46 -8.42
CA MET A 199 0.23 1.07 -7.40
C MET A 199 0.08 2.60 -7.27
N PHE A 200 -0.88 3.23 -7.95
CA PHE A 200 -1.23 4.62 -7.68
C PHE A 200 -1.84 4.74 -6.26
N PRO A 201 -1.40 5.68 -5.41
CA PRO A 201 -1.75 5.67 -3.98
C PRO A 201 -3.23 5.90 -3.70
N ASN A 202 -3.90 6.71 -4.50
CA ASN A 202 -5.29 7.07 -4.24
C ASN A 202 -6.22 5.99 -4.80
N TYR A 203 -7.19 5.60 -3.98
CA TYR A 203 -8.16 4.58 -4.36
C TYR A 203 -9.00 5.03 -5.54
N ALA A 204 -9.10 4.16 -6.53
CA ALA A 204 -10.04 4.25 -7.64
C ALA A 204 -10.69 2.89 -7.82
N TYR A 205 -12.02 2.87 -7.88
CA TYR A 205 -12.73 1.64 -8.20
C TYR A 205 -12.54 1.32 -9.69
N ILE A 206 -12.00 0.13 -9.96
CA ILE A 206 -11.91 -0.47 -11.29
C ILE A 206 -12.70 -1.76 -11.23
N SER A 207 -13.47 -2.08 -12.28
CA SER A 207 -14.27 -3.30 -12.28
C SER A 207 -13.36 -4.52 -12.04
N PRO A 208 -13.64 -5.40 -11.06
CA PRO A 208 -12.82 -6.58 -10.80
C PRO A 208 -12.76 -7.59 -11.96
N SER A 209 -13.59 -7.42 -12.99
CA SER A 209 -13.52 -8.17 -14.26
C SER A 209 -12.36 -7.74 -15.15
N GLU A 210 -11.81 -6.54 -14.92
CA GLU A 210 -10.65 -6.01 -15.61
C GLU A 210 -9.39 -6.49 -14.89
N PHE A 211 -8.35 -6.86 -15.66
CA PHE A 211 -7.05 -7.18 -15.08
C PHE A 211 -6.46 -5.87 -14.51
N PRO A 212 -6.18 -5.77 -13.20
CA PRO A 212 -5.97 -4.47 -12.56
C PRO A 212 -4.57 -3.88 -12.80
N LEU A 213 -3.63 -4.64 -13.40
CA LEU A 213 -2.25 -4.16 -13.58
C LEU A 213 -2.10 -3.35 -14.85
N SER A 214 -1.47 -2.18 -14.71
CA SER A 214 -0.93 -1.40 -15.81
C SER A 214 0.43 -1.93 -16.26
N LEU A 215 0.94 -1.40 -17.38
CA LEU A 215 2.31 -1.68 -17.82
C LEU A 215 3.37 -1.19 -16.81
N ASP A 216 3.08 -0.12 -16.07
CA ASP A 216 3.98 0.41 -15.04
C ASP A 216 4.11 -0.59 -13.88
N ASP A 217 3.00 -1.15 -13.42
CA ASP A 217 2.99 -2.17 -12.36
C ASP A 217 3.76 -3.43 -12.78
N ILE A 218 3.53 -3.91 -14.01
CA ILE A 218 4.19 -5.11 -14.57
C ILE A 218 5.70 -4.87 -14.72
N SER A 219 6.09 -3.74 -15.31
CA SER A 219 7.51 -3.41 -15.50
C SER A 219 8.21 -3.24 -14.15
N GLY A 220 7.54 -2.58 -13.20
CA GLY A 220 8.03 -2.40 -11.84
C GLY A 220 8.30 -3.72 -11.15
N ILE A 221 7.34 -4.66 -11.17
CA ILE A 221 7.50 -5.93 -10.45
C ILE A 221 8.51 -6.86 -11.14
N GLN A 222 8.57 -6.84 -12.46
CA GLN A 222 9.56 -7.61 -13.22
C GLN A 222 10.98 -7.08 -13.04
N SER A 223 11.16 -5.77 -12.81
CA SER A 223 12.47 -5.22 -12.45
C SER A 223 13.03 -5.80 -11.14
N ILE A 224 12.16 -6.31 -10.26
CA ILE A 224 12.54 -6.95 -9.00
C ILE A 224 12.76 -8.45 -9.18
N TYR A 225 11.83 -9.13 -9.85
CA TYR A 225 11.74 -10.60 -9.82
C TYR A 225 12.10 -11.31 -11.13
N GLY A 226 12.34 -10.58 -12.22
CA GLY A 226 12.62 -11.12 -13.55
C GLY A 226 11.35 -11.54 -14.29
#